data_AF-A0A6H1ZU01-F1
#
_entry.id   AF-A0A6H1ZU01-F1
#
_cell.length_a   1.000
_cell.length_b   1.000
_cell.length_c   1.000
_cell.angle_alpha   90.00
_cell.angle_beta   90.00
_cell.angle_gamma   90.00
#
_symmetry.space_group_name_H-M   'P 1'
#
loop_
_entity.id
_entity.type
_entity.pdbx_description
1 polymer ?
#
loop_
_entity_poly.entity_id
_entity_poly.type
_entity_poly.pdbx_seq_one_letter_code
_entity_poly.pdbx_strand_id
1 'polypeptide(L)'
;MPRDTAHKHTSKDGFLIKPGLVPVGEPARRVETGEPQFGKPVFINGIPMRSPVPEVAATCKGNLLIIGSAPCVRDDLKRFDKTHRGDRMAVNDPAMHYTGSLEHLVSMHHEYFHCWLDFRYGHNYGNGKRVMTHSYRAGSGVDVAWSILNVGGTSGLYACMVGLALGYERIILAGMPMDNSGHYFDLAGPLTDFEHGNAIATVWKESRNNYFKDRVRSLSGRTREWLGEPNAGWLGYAWPPKE
;
A
#
# COMPACT_ATOMS: atom_id res chain seq x y z
N MET A 1 5.56 -23.61 51.98
CA MET A 1 6.96 -23.15 51.84
C MET A 1 7.04 -22.18 50.67
N PRO A 2 7.22 -20.87 50.87
CA PRO A 2 7.46 -19.94 49.78
C PRO A 2 8.98 -19.77 49.57
N ARG A 3 9.45 -19.88 48.33
CA ARG A 3 10.81 -19.46 47.95
C ARG A 3 10.71 -18.08 47.31
N ASP A 4 10.98 -17.08 48.13
CA ASP A 4 11.50 -15.79 47.71
C ASP A 4 12.88 -15.98 47.08
N THR A 5 13.09 -15.48 45.87
CA THR A 5 14.43 -15.14 45.38
C THR A 5 14.37 -13.84 44.58
N ALA A 6 14.60 -12.74 45.28
CA ALA A 6 14.88 -11.44 44.68
C ALA A 6 16.32 -11.45 44.14
N HIS A 7 16.48 -11.40 42.81
CA HIS A 7 17.77 -11.16 42.19
C HIS A 7 18.07 -9.65 42.16
N LYS A 8 19.01 -9.23 43.01
CA LYS A 8 19.66 -7.91 42.92
C LYS A 8 20.71 -7.95 41.81
N HIS A 9 20.45 -7.27 40.70
CA HIS A 9 21.50 -6.92 39.75
C HIS A 9 22.27 -5.70 40.27
N THR A 10 23.57 -5.88 40.49
CA THR A 10 24.52 -4.79 40.72
C THR A 10 25.42 -4.71 39.50
N SER A 11 25.22 -3.72 38.65
CA SER A 11 26.18 -3.36 37.60
C SER A 11 27.17 -2.37 38.18
N LYS A 12 28.31 -2.87 38.66
CA LYS A 12 29.54 -2.10 38.80
C LYS A 12 30.25 -2.22 37.45
N ASP A 13 30.27 -1.14 36.69
CA ASP A 13 31.36 -0.77 35.75
C ASP A 13 30.97 0.55 35.08
N GLY A 14 31.31 1.64 35.77
CA GLY A 14 31.17 3.00 35.26
C GLY A 14 32.35 3.34 34.37
N PHE A 15 32.19 3.20 33.06
CA PHE A 15 33.10 3.82 32.08
C PHE A 15 32.69 5.28 31.88
N LEU A 16 33.46 6.18 32.50
CA LEU A 16 33.44 7.62 32.24
C LEU A 16 34.02 7.88 30.84
N ILE A 17 33.14 7.97 29.85
CA ILE A 17 33.50 8.49 28.51
C ILE A 17 33.66 10.00 28.64
N LYS A 18 34.91 10.49 28.56
CA LYS A 18 35.18 11.92 28.43
C LYS A 18 34.65 12.40 27.06
N PRO A 19 33.87 13.49 26.99
CA PRO A 19 33.47 14.05 25.72
C PRO A 19 34.69 14.68 25.03
N GLY A 20 35.28 13.94 24.10
CA GLY A 20 36.27 14.46 23.16
C GLY A 20 35.56 15.27 22.09
N LEU A 21 35.85 16.57 22.02
CA LEU A 21 35.49 17.42 20.89
C LEU A 21 36.07 16.83 19.61
N VAL A 22 35.21 16.28 18.76
CA VAL A 22 35.57 15.87 17.41
C VAL A 22 35.80 17.15 16.60
N PRO A 23 36.98 17.33 15.97
CA PRO A 23 37.22 18.49 15.12
C PRO A 23 36.20 18.49 13.98
N VAL A 24 35.52 19.61 13.80
CA VAL A 24 34.60 19.84 12.69
C VAL A 24 35.43 19.85 11.41
N GLY A 25 35.47 18.71 10.72
CA GLY A 25 36.10 18.60 9.41
C GLY A 25 35.42 19.54 8.42
N GLU A 26 36.21 20.09 7.49
CA GLU A 26 35.73 20.97 6.43
C GLU A 26 34.52 20.35 5.70
N PRO A 27 33.51 21.16 5.33
CA PRO A 27 32.34 20.65 4.61
C PRO A 27 32.79 20.01 3.31
N ALA A 28 32.50 18.72 3.15
CA ALA A 28 32.78 17.97 1.95
C ALA A 28 32.26 18.75 0.73
N ARG A 29 33.15 19.05 -0.23
CA ARG A 29 32.76 19.71 -1.48
C ARG A 29 31.64 18.89 -2.12
N ARG A 30 30.50 19.54 -2.30
CA ARG A 30 29.32 18.97 -2.96
C ARG A 30 29.75 18.60 -4.37
N VAL A 31 29.93 17.30 -4.61
CA VAL A 31 30.12 16.79 -5.97
C VAL A 31 28.84 17.14 -6.73
N GLU A 32 28.95 17.97 -7.76
CA GLU A 32 27.85 18.21 -8.70
C GLU A 32 27.59 16.89 -9.42
N THR A 33 26.79 16.03 -8.80
CA THR A 33 26.19 14.89 -9.49
C THR A 33 25.18 15.50 -10.46
N GLY A 34 25.58 15.68 -11.72
CA GLY A 34 24.69 16.15 -12.77
C GLY A 34 23.39 15.37 -12.67
N GLU A 35 22.26 16.08 -12.47
CA GLU A 35 20.98 15.41 -12.33
C GLU A 35 20.77 14.50 -13.54
N PRO A 36 20.41 13.22 -13.34
CA PRO A 36 20.18 12.34 -14.46
C PRO A 36 19.13 13.00 -15.36
N GLN A 37 19.48 13.27 -16.63
CA GLN A 37 18.51 13.79 -17.59
C GLN A 37 17.47 12.71 -17.84
N PHE A 38 16.36 12.78 -17.13
CA PHE A 38 15.25 11.86 -17.34
C PHE A 38 14.55 12.24 -18.63
N GLY A 39 14.42 11.28 -19.55
CA GLY A 39 13.65 11.45 -20.77
C GLY A 39 12.18 11.83 -20.50
N LYS A 40 11.46 12.24 -21.54
CA LYS A 40 10.03 12.56 -21.44
C LYS A 40 9.26 11.39 -20.79
N PRO A 41 8.30 11.66 -19.88
CA PRO A 41 7.48 10.62 -19.28
C PRO A 41 6.74 9.78 -20.32
N VAL A 42 6.62 8.48 -20.05
CA VAL A 42 5.76 7.56 -20.79
C VAL A 42 4.43 7.44 -20.04
N PHE A 43 3.32 7.37 -20.76
CA PHE A 43 1.99 7.22 -20.17
C PHE A 43 1.42 5.85 -20.49
N ILE A 44 1.13 5.06 -19.45
CA ILE A 44 0.43 3.77 -19.60
C ILE A 44 -0.93 3.90 -18.93
N ASN A 45 -2.01 3.73 -19.70
CA ASN A 45 -3.39 3.86 -19.20
C ASN A 45 -3.65 5.18 -18.43
N GLY A 46 -2.97 6.25 -18.87
CA GLY A 46 -3.03 7.58 -18.25
C GLY A 46 -2.11 7.76 -17.03
N ILE A 47 -1.35 6.75 -16.62
CA ILE A 47 -0.40 6.81 -15.50
C ILE A 47 0.99 7.21 -16.02
N PRO A 48 1.55 8.34 -15.56
CA PRO A 48 2.88 8.78 -15.97
C PRO A 48 3.95 7.94 -15.27
N MET A 49 4.95 7.48 -16.02
CA MET A 49 6.09 6.73 -15.49
C MET A 49 7.37 6.99 -16.29
N ARG A 50 8.52 6.63 -15.70
CA ARG A 50 9.82 6.66 -16.37
C ARG A 50 10.02 5.36 -17.17
N SER A 51 10.79 5.47 -18.25
CA SER A 51 11.27 4.33 -19.02
C SER A 51 12.46 3.65 -18.30
N PRO A 52 12.64 2.31 -18.41
CA PRO A 52 11.77 1.37 -19.12
C PRO A 52 10.46 1.08 -18.36
N VAL A 53 9.40 0.81 -19.12
CA VAL A 53 8.10 0.36 -18.60
C VAL A 53 8.18 -1.14 -18.32
N PRO A 54 7.68 -1.64 -17.17
CA PRO A 54 7.65 -3.08 -16.91
C PRO A 54 6.84 -3.86 -17.94
N GLU A 55 7.26 -5.08 -18.29
CA GLU A 55 6.58 -5.91 -19.31
C GLU A 55 5.12 -6.25 -18.95
N VAL A 56 4.78 -6.26 -17.67
CA VAL A 56 3.42 -6.51 -17.16
C VAL A 56 2.48 -5.30 -17.30
N ALA A 57 2.97 -4.16 -17.79
CA ALA A 57 2.14 -2.98 -17.97
C ALA A 57 1.09 -3.21 -19.07
N ALA A 58 -0.16 -2.81 -18.79
CA ALA A 58 -1.32 -2.99 -19.67
C ALA A 58 -1.65 -4.46 -20.06
N THR A 59 -1.24 -5.45 -19.26
CA THR A 59 -1.55 -6.87 -19.52
C THR A 59 -2.80 -7.39 -18.80
N CYS A 60 -3.30 -6.68 -17.79
CA CYS A 60 -4.50 -7.03 -17.02
C CYS A 60 -5.76 -6.37 -17.60
N LYS A 61 -6.94 -6.82 -17.18
CA LYS A 61 -8.25 -6.29 -17.62
C LYS A 61 -9.35 -6.51 -16.58
N GLY A 62 -10.49 -5.85 -16.75
CA GLY A 62 -11.65 -6.02 -15.87
C GLY A 62 -11.51 -5.30 -14.52
N ASN A 63 -12.08 -5.88 -13.47
CA ASN A 63 -12.18 -5.22 -12.16
C ASN A 63 -11.09 -5.73 -11.20
N LEU A 64 -10.55 -4.82 -10.39
CA LEU A 64 -9.61 -5.11 -9.31
C LEU A 64 -10.22 -4.69 -7.97
N LEU A 65 -10.21 -5.61 -7.00
CA LEU A 65 -10.49 -5.28 -5.59
C LEU A 65 -9.17 -5.08 -4.87
N ILE A 66 -8.93 -3.86 -4.39
CA ILE A 66 -7.76 -3.52 -3.57
C ILE A 66 -8.17 -3.56 -2.09
N ILE A 67 -7.42 -4.33 -1.30
CA ILE A 67 -7.69 -4.63 0.10
C ILE A 67 -6.62 -3.94 0.97
N GLY A 68 -7.03 -2.95 1.75
CA GLY A 68 -6.21 -2.22 2.71
C GLY A 68 -6.37 -2.72 4.15
N SER A 69 -5.72 -2.04 5.10
CA SER A 69 -5.61 -2.51 6.49
C SER A 69 -6.47 -1.76 7.49
N ALA A 70 -7.40 -0.90 7.08
CA ALA A 70 -8.21 -0.17 8.05
C ALA A 70 -9.21 -1.09 8.77
N PRO A 71 -9.67 -0.75 9.99
CA PRO A 71 -10.64 -1.55 10.75
C PRO A 71 -11.90 -1.92 9.96
N CYS A 72 -12.40 -1.02 9.10
CA CYS A 72 -13.59 -1.24 8.28
C CYS A 72 -13.42 -2.32 7.18
N VAL A 73 -12.20 -2.83 6.94
CA VAL A 73 -11.94 -3.82 5.88
C VAL A 73 -12.80 -5.07 6.02
N ARG A 74 -13.09 -5.50 7.26
CA ARG A 74 -13.91 -6.70 7.50
C ARG A 74 -15.35 -6.51 7.02
N ASP A 75 -15.93 -5.34 7.28
CA ASP A 75 -17.28 -5.01 6.85
C ASP A 75 -17.35 -4.78 5.34
N ASP A 76 -16.34 -4.09 4.78
CA ASP A 76 -16.22 -3.90 3.34
C ASP A 76 -16.15 -5.24 2.58
N LEU A 77 -15.31 -6.17 3.04
CA LEU A 77 -15.17 -7.50 2.44
C LEU A 77 -16.43 -8.34 2.62
N LYS A 78 -17.05 -8.32 3.80
CA LYS A 78 -18.34 -9.02 4.04
C LYS A 78 -19.41 -8.54 3.06
N ARG A 79 -19.44 -7.25 2.75
CA ARG A 79 -20.42 -6.61 1.86
C ARG A 79 -20.14 -6.87 0.37
N PHE A 80 -18.88 -6.97 -0.03
CA PHE A 80 -18.50 -6.92 -1.45
C PHE A 80 -17.81 -8.18 -1.99
N ASP A 81 -16.94 -8.83 -1.21
CA ASP A 81 -15.96 -9.79 -1.74
C ASP A 81 -16.61 -11.01 -2.43
N LYS A 82 -17.70 -11.54 -1.86
CA LYS A 82 -18.43 -12.69 -2.45
C LYS A 82 -19.07 -12.37 -3.80
N THR A 83 -19.34 -11.10 -4.07
CA THR A 83 -19.95 -10.65 -5.32
C THR A 83 -18.95 -10.04 -6.29
N HIS A 84 -17.71 -9.81 -5.84
CA HIS A 84 -16.65 -9.26 -6.67
C HIS A 84 -16.28 -10.23 -7.80
N ARG A 85 -16.17 -9.69 -9.01
CA ARG A 85 -15.80 -10.43 -10.22
C ARG A 85 -14.51 -9.84 -10.78
N GLY A 86 -13.40 -10.47 -10.48
CA GLY A 86 -12.09 -10.07 -10.97
C GLY A 86 -11.00 -10.39 -9.97
N ASP A 87 -9.87 -9.73 -10.18
CA ASP A 87 -8.65 -9.97 -9.44
C ASP A 87 -8.64 -9.17 -8.13
N ARG A 88 -7.71 -9.53 -7.25
CA ARG A 88 -7.55 -9.01 -5.90
C ARG A 88 -6.10 -8.62 -5.67
N MET A 89 -5.93 -7.48 -5.03
CA MET A 89 -4.64 -6.92 -4.66
C MET A 89 -4.66 -6.58 -3.17
N ALA A 90 -3.76 -7.16 -2.40
CA ALA A 90 -3.55 -6.72 -1.03
C ALA A 90 -2.52 -5.59 -0.99
N VAL A 91 -2.68 -4.68 -0.02
CA VAL A 91 -1.72 -3.60 0.23
C VAL A 91 -1.15 -3.75 1.63
N ASN A 92 0.11 -4.12 1.73
CA ASN A 92 0.81 -4.42 2.99
C ASN A 92 0.22 -5.65 3.72
N ASP A 93 -0.02 -5.54 5.02
CA ASP A 93 -0.46 -6.57 5.98
C ASP A 93 -1.72 -7.37 5.64
N PRO A 94 -2.72 -6.88 4.89
CA PRO A 94 -3.88 -7.69 4.50
C PRO A 94 -3.48 -8.91 3.67
N ALA A 95 -2.29 -8.92 3.06
CA ALA A 95 -1.76 -10.10 2.39
C ALA A 95 -1.62 -11.31 3.31
N MET A 96 -1.29 -11.06 4.58
CA MET A 96 -1.19 -12.09 5.61
C MET A 96 -2.55 -12.60 6.07
N HIS A 97 -3.57 -11.75 6.13
CA HIS A 97 -4.84 -12.09 6.80
C HIS A 97 -6.02 -12.37 5.84
N TYR A 98 -5.92 -11.93 4.59
CA TYR A 98 -6.95 -12.23 3.59
C TYR A 98 -6.82 -13.68 3.11
N THR A 99 -7.82 -14.51 3.44
CA THR A 99 -7.77 -15.97 3.20
C THR A 99 -8.09 -16.37 1.76
N GLY A 100 -8.75 -15.50 1.00
CA GLY A 100 -9.07 -15.71 -0.42
C GLY A 100 -7.84 -15.67 -1.33
N SER A 101 -8.03 -15.88 -2.64
CA SER A 101 -6.93 -15.77 -3.61
C SER A 101 -6.48 -14.32 -3.81
N LEU A 102 -5.18 -14.13 -4.01
CA LEU A 102 -4.60 -12.84 -4.39
C LEU A 102 -3.82 -13.04 -5.68
N GLU A 103 -3.99 -12.11 -6.62
CA GLU A 103 -3.18 -12.00 -7.81
C GLU A 103 -1.98 -11.09 -7.55
N HIS A 104 -2.19 -10.06 -6.72
CA HIS A 104 -1.22 -9.01 -6.50
C HIS A 104 -1.00 -8.69 -5.01
N LEU A 105 0.22 -8.27 -4.69
CA LEU A 105 0.61 -7.64 -3.44
C LEU A 105 1.40 -6.38 -3.75
N VAL A 106 0.91 -5.23 -3.31
CA VAL A 106 1.59 -3.93 -3.48
C VAL A 106 2.10 -3.43 -2.14
N SER A 107 3.31 -2.88 -2.12
CA SER A 107 3.79 -2.09 -0.99
C SER A 107 4.88 -1.10 -1.38
N MET A 108 4.92 0.03 -0.68
CA MET A 108 6.09 0.90 -0.65
C MET A 108 7.18 0.41 0.32
N HIS A 109 6.85 -0.53 1.20
CA HIS A 109 7.75 -1.14 2.15
C HIS A 109 8.09 -2.58 1.73
N HIS A 110 8.70 -2.72 0.55
CA HIS A 110 8.99 -4.04 -0.03
C HIS A 110 9.88 -4.91 0.86
N GLU A 111 10.63 -4.30 1.76
CA GLU A 111 11.42 -5.00 2.77
C GLU A 111 10.59 -5.99 3.58
N TYR A 112 9.28 -5.83 3.69
CA TYR A 112 8.37 -6.75 4.39
C TYR A 112 7.71 -7.81 3.49
N PHE A 113 7.97 -7.84 2.18
CA PHE A 113 7.36 -8.86 1.32
C PHE A 113 7.68 -10.29 1.76
N HIS A 114 8.90 -10.56 2.19
CA HIS A 114 9.29 -11.89 2.66
C HIS A 114 8.41 -12.35 3.83
N CYS A 115 8.24 -11.54 4.88
CA CYS A 115 7.45 -11.95 6.04
C CYS A 115 5.96 -12.11 5.72
N TRP A 116 5.39 -11.23 4.87
CA TRP A 116 4.00 -11.35 4.47
C TRP A 116 3.73 -12.58 3.60
N LEU A 117 4.63 -12.88 2.65
CA LEU A 117 4.51 -14.04 1.78
C LEU A 117 4.75 -15.35 2.55
N ASP A 118 5.74 -15.39 3.43
CA ASP A 118 6.01 -16.57 4.28
C ASP A 118 4.81 -16.92 5.15
N PHE A 119 4.19 -15.91 5.79
CA PHE A 119 2.97 -16.12 6.57
C PHE A 119 1.85 -16.67 5.69
N ARG A 120 1.60 -16.01 4.54
CA ARG A 120 0.51 -16.37 3.62
C ARG A 120 0.65 -17.80 3.08
N TYR A 121 1.84 -18.16 2.61
CA TYR A 121 2.11 -19.47 2.04
C TYR A 121 2.18 -20.56 3.12
N GLY A 122 2.72 -20.25 4.30
CA GLY A 122 2.72 -21.16 5.45
C GLY A 122 1.32 -21.55 5.92
N HIS A 123 0.34 -20.65 5.77
CA HIS A 123 -1.08 -20.93 6.07
C HIS A 123 -1.89 -21.44 4.87
N ASN A 124 -1.25 -21.63 3.70
CA ASN A 124 -1.90 -22.06 2.46
C ASN A 124 -3.10 -21.20 2.04
N TYR A 125 -3.08 -19.89 2.34
CA TYR A 125 -4.15 -18.96 1.95
C TYR A 125 -4.22 -18.79 0.43
N GLY A 126 -5.44 -18.69 -0.11
CA GLY A 126 -5.66 -18.71 -1.55
C GLY A 126 -5.20 -20.01 -2.24
N ASN A 127 -5.17 -21.14 -1.52
CA ASN A 127 -4.71 -22.45 -1.99
C ASN A 127 -3.28 -22.43 -2.54
N GLY A 128 -2.39 -21.67 -1.90
CA GLY A 128 -0.98 -21.60 -2.27
C GLY A 128 -0.71 -20.91 -3.61
N LYS A 129 -1.70 -20.23 -4.19
CA LYS A 129 -1.53 -19.46 -5.42
C LYS A 129 -0.40 -18.44 -5.25
N ARG A 130 0.59 -18.47 -6.16
CA ARG A 130 1.66 -17.48 -6.22
C ARG A 130 1.08 -16.08 -6.43
N VAL A 131 1.49 -15.14 -5.58
CA VAL A 131 1.12 -13.72 -5.65
C VAL A 131 2.22 -12.95 -6.36
N MET A 132 1.86 -12.04 -7.27
CA MET A 132 2.82 -11.12 -7.90
C MET A 132 3.05 -9.89 -7.03
N THR A 133 4.30 -9.56 -6.72
CA THR A 133 4.64 -8.44 -5.85
C THR A 133 5.05 -7.18 -6.62
N HIS A 134 4.64 -6.02 -6.12
CA HIS A 134 4.82 -4.74 -6.78
C HIS A 134 5.31 -3.66 -5.81
N SER A 135 6.41 -3.00 -6.15
CA SER A 135 6.94 -1.87 -5.37
C SER A 135 7.45 -0.74 -6.25
N TYR A 136 7.77 0.42 -5.67
CA TYR A 136 8.29 1.58 -6.43
C TYR A 136 9.79 1.47 -6.73
N ARG A 137 10.47 0.47 -6.13
CA ARG A 137 11.89 0.20 -6.30
C ARG A 137 12.12 -1.31 -6.27
N ALA A 138 13.17 -1.76 -6.95
CA ALA A 138 13.59 -3.15 -6.89
C ALA A 138 14.08 -3.51 -5.48
N GLY A 139 14.00 -4.79 -5.14
CA GLY A 139 14.43 -5.32 -3.84
C GLY A 139 14.09 -6.79 -3.68
N SER A 140 14.47 -7.35 -2.54
CA SER A 140 14.17 -8.75 -2.22
C SER A 140 12.65 -8.98 -2.22
N GLY A 141 12.21 -10.03 -2.90
CA GLY A 141 10.79 -10.39 -3.00
C GLY A 141 9.95 -9.45 -3.88
N VAL A 142 10.55 -8.52 -4.63
CA VAL A 142 9.85 -7.65 -5.60
C VAL A 142 9.89 -8.28 -6.99
N ASP A 143 8.74 -8.67 -7.53
CA ASP A 143 8.62 -9.13 -8.92
C ASP A 143 8.66 -7.96 -9.90
N VAL A 144 7.99 -6.85 -9.55
CA VAL A 144 7.82 -5.69 -10.45
C VAL A 144 8.12 -4.39 -9.71
N ALA A 145 9.17 -3.70 -10.16
CA ALA A 145 9.49 -2.35 -9.72
C ALA A 145 8.92 -1.31 -10.70
N TRP A 146 8.08 -0.40 -10.20
CA TRP A 146 7.46 0.64 -11.03
C TRP A 146 8.12 1.99 -10.83
N SER A 147 8.42 2.68 -11.93
CA SER A 147 8.90 4.06 -11.92
C SER A 147 7.77 5.08 -12.14
N ILE A 148 6.63 4.89 -11.47
CA ILE A 148 5.49 5.81 -11.57
C ILE A 148 5.90 7.19 -11.04
N LEU A 149 5.48 8.25 -11.73
CA LEU A 149 5.72 9.64 -11.34
C LEU A 149 4.60 10.14 -10.43
N ASN A 150 4.89 11.17 -9.63
CA ASN A 150 3.92 11.82 -8.74
C ASN A 150 3.26 10.85 -7.76
N VAL A 151 4.01 9.84 -7.32
CA VAL A 151 3.59 8.95 -6.24
C VAL A 151 3.71 9.71 -4.93
N GLY A 152 2.60 9.91 -4.23
CA GLY A 152 2.57 10.56 -2.93
C GLY A 152 1.44 10.04 -2.07
N GLY A 153 1.47 10.38 -0.79
CA GLY A 153 0.34 10.16 0.11
C GLY A 153 0.36 8.81 0.82
N THR A 154 -0.04 7.72 0.18
CA THR A 154 -0.25 6.42 0.84
C THR A 154 0.05 5.22 -0.06
N SER A 155 0.36 4.06 0.54
CA SER A 155 0.50 2.80 -0.21
C SER A 155 -0.78 2.40 -0.94
N GLY A 156 -1.95 2.78 -0.41
CA GLY A 156 -3.25 2.57 -1.07
C GLY A 156 -3.38 3.38 -2.36
N LEU A 157 -2.95 4.64 -2.36
CA LEU A 157 -2.94 5.45 -3.60
C LEU A 157 -1.97 4.86 -4.63
N TYR A 158 -0.80 4.45 -4.18
CA TYR A 158 0.18 3.79 -5.04
C TYR A 158 -0.40 2.51 -5.68
N ALA A 159 -1.13 1.69 -4.92
CA ALA A 159 -1.80 0.50 -5.43
C ALA A 159 -2.85 0.82 -6.50
N CYS A 160 -3.60 1.93 -6.37
CA CYS A 160 -4.49 2.40 -7.44
C CYS A 160 -3.71 2.69 -8.73
N MET A 161 -2.58 3.40 -8.63
CA MET A 161 -1.76 3.72 -9.81
C MET A 161 -1.19 2.46 -10.46
N VAL A 162 -0.71 1.50 -9.66
CA VAL A 162 -0.24 0.21 -10.15
C VAL A 162 -1.37 -0.55 -10.83
N GLY A 163 -2.56 -0.63 -10.23
CA GLY A 163 -3.72 -1.30 -10.84
C GLY A 163 -4.11 -0.70 -12.20
N LEU A 164 -4.12 0.63 -12.30
CA LEU A 164 -4.41 1.30 -13.57
C LEU A 164 -3.29 1.07 -14.60
N ALA A 165 -2.02 1.12 -14.18
CA ALA A 165 -0.87 0.84 -15.05
C ALA A 165 -0.85 -0.61 -15.55
N LEU A 166 -1.30 -1.57 -14.72
CA LEU A 166 -1.48 -2.98 -15.10
C LEU A 166 -2.56 -3.17 -16.16
N GLY A 167 -3.56 -2.28 -16.25
CA GLY A 167 -4.63 -2.35 -17.27
C GLY A 167 -6.03 -2.60 -16.72
N TYR A 168 -6.21 -2.66 -15.40
CA TYR A 168 -7.56 -2.79 -14.84
C TYR A 168 -8.43 -1.59 -15.19
N GLU A 169 -9.67 -1.88 -15.59
CA GLU A 169 -10.64 -0.90 -16.04
C GLU A 169 -11.34 -0.21 -14.86
N ARG A 170 -11.55 -0.98 -13.78
CA ARG A 170 -12.25 -0.54 -12.58
C ARG A 170 -11.54 -1.04 -11.34
N ILE A 171 -11.37 -0.16 -10.36
CA ILE A 171 -10.71 -0.44 -9.10
C ILE A 171 -11.69 -0.13 -7.95
N ILE A 172 -11.84 -1.10 -7.05
CA ILE A 172 -12.67 -0.99 -5.86
C ILE A 172 -11.76 -1.02 -4.64
N LEU A 173 -11.90 -0.04 -3.75
CA LEU A 173 -11.15 0.02 -2.50
C LEU A 173 -11.97 -0.52 -1.33
N ALA A 174 -11.42 -1.48 -0.60
CA ALA A 174 -11.92 -2.00 0.67
C ALA A 174 -10.88 -1.75 1.77
N GLY A 175 -11.29 -1.24 2.94
CA GLY A 175 -10.37 -1.03 4.06
C GLY A 175 -9.37 0.11 3.86
N MET A 176 -9.74 1.17 3.14
CA MET A 176 -8.88 2.33 2.87
C MET A 176 -9.59 3.68 3.07
N PRO A 177 -10.28 3.90 4.20
CA PRO A 177 -11.22 5.01 4.36
C PRO A 177 -10.57 6.39 4.42
N MET A 178 -9.27 6.49 4.76
CA MET A 178 -8.54 7.76 4.95
C MET A 178 -9.23 8.71 5.96
N ASP A 179 -9.80 8.16 7.03
CA ASP A 179 -10.66 8.85 8.01
C ASP A 179 -10.11 8.77 9.44
N ASN A 180 -8.79 8.65 9.59
CA ASN A 180 -8.09 8.49 10.88
C ASN A 180 -8.45 7.25 11.69
N SER A 181 -9.16 6.26 11.13
CA SER A 181 -9.42 5.00 11.84
C SER A 181 -8.18 4.12 12.06
N GLY A 182 -7.02 4.49 11.50
CA GLY A 182 -5.77 3.74 11.57
C GLY A 182 -5.84 2.38 10.88
N HIS A 183 -4.99 1.45 11.31
CA HIS A 183 -4.99 0.06 10.86
C HIS A 183 -5.66 -0.86 11.89
N TYR A 184 -6.19 -2.00 11.45
CA TYR A 184 -6.83 -2.98 12.34
C TYR A 184 -5.88 -3.61 13.38
N PHE A 185 -4.57 -3.39 13.25
CA PHE A 185 -3.53 -3.89 14.14
C PHE A 185 -2.87 -2.78 14.98
N ASP A 186 -3.26 -1.52 14.80
CA ASP A 186 -2.75 -0.44 15.63
C ASP A 186 -3.29 -0.62 17.05
N LEU A 187 -2.41 -0.56 18.05
CA LEU A 187 -2.83 -0.43 19.44
C LEU A 187 -3.50 0.94 19.62
N ALA A 188 -4.37 1.10 20.63
CA ALA A 188 -5.26 2.27 20.85
C ALA A 188 -4.58 3.65 21.06
N GLY A 189 -3.34 3.84 20.63
CA GLY A 189 -2.61 5.11 20.57
C GLY A 189 -2.99 5.97 19.36
N PRO A 190 -2.34 7.14 19.18
CA PRO A 190 -2.75 8.13 18.19
C PRO A 190 -2.74 7.52 16.80
N LEU A 191 -3.92 7.44 16.21
CA LEU A 191 -4.14 6.94 14.87
C LEU A 191 -3.49 7.90 13.86
N THR A 192 -3.19 7.40 12.66
CA THR A 192 -2.60 8.24 11.61
C THR A 192 -3.47 9.48 11.37
N ASP A 193 -2.88 10.66 11.54
CA ASP A 193 -3.59 11.94 11.42
C ASP A 193 -3.67 12.40 9.95
N PHE A 194 -4.67 11.89 9.25
CA PHE A 194 -5.11 12.35 7.94
C PHE A 194 -6.03 13.59 8.01
N GLU A 195 -6.33 14.13 9.19
CA GLU A 195 -7.21 15.30 9.34
C GLU A 195 -6.46 16.62 9.35
N HIS A 196 -5.36 16.69 10.10
CA HIS A 196 -4.57 17.93 10.17
C HIS A 196 -3.58 18.05 9.02
N GLY A 197 -3.29 16.94 8.32
CA GLY A 197 -2.47 16.88 7.11
C GLY A 197 -3.28 16.96 5.82
N ASN A 198 -3.68 18.17 5.39
CA ASN A 198 -4.37 18.38 4.10
C ASN A 198 -3.64 17.78 2.89
N ALA A 199 -2.33 17.53 2.98
CA ALA A 199 -1.52 16.96 1.92
C ALA A 199 -2.06 15.62 1.40
N ILE A 200 -2.50 14.71 2.27
CA ILE A 200 -3.00 13.39 1.84
C ILE A 200 -4.30 13.55 1.04
N ALA A 201 -5.25 14.30 1.59
CA ALA A 201 -6.52 14.58 0.91
C ALA A 201 -6.31 15.29 -0.44
N THR A 202 -5.37 16.25 -0.49
CA THR A 202 -4.99 16.95 -1.74
C THR A 202 -4.48 15.97 -2.78
N VAL A 203 -3.51 15.12 -2.45
CA VAL A 203 -2.92 14.18 -3.42
C VAL A 203 -3.95 13.15 -3.91
N TRP A 204 -4.86 12.68 -3.05
CA TRP A 204 -5.97 11.81 -3.48
C TRP A 204 -6.94 12.51 -4.44
N LYS A 205 -7.33 13.75 -4.15
CA LYS A 205 -8.23 14.54 -5.01
C LYS A 205 -7.57 14.91 -6.34
N GLU A 206 -6.30 15.28 -6.34
CA GLU A 206 -5.52 15.49 -7.55
C GLU A 206 -5.44 14.21 -8.37
N SER A 207 -5.19 13.07 -7.72
CA SER A 207 -5.12 11.78 -8.40
C SER A 207 -6.44 11.36 -9.03
N ARG A 208 -7.55 11.61 -8.32
CA ARG A 208 -8.91 11.44 -8.85
C ARG A 208 -9.11 12.23 -10.14
N ASN A 209 -8.75 13.51 -10.11
CA ASN A 209 -8.99 14.44 -11.21
C ASN A 209 -8.06 14.16 -12.41
N ASN A 210 -6.81 13.77 -12.15
CA ASN A 210 -5.79 13.66 -13.19
C ASN A 210 -5.64 12.25 -13.78
N TYR A 211 -5.81 11.20 -12.96
CA TYR A 211 -5.43 9.83 -13.34
C TYR A 211 -6.60 8.85 -13.33
N PHE A 212 -7.51 8.95 -12.35
CA PHE A 212 -8.52 7.91 -12.14
C PHE A 212 -9.64 7.97 -13.18
N LYS A 213 -10.13 9.15 -13.56
CA LYS A 213 -11.18 9.32 -14.60
C LYS A 213 -12.41 8.43 -14.35
N ASP A 214 -12.95 8.44 -13.12
CA ASP A 214 -14.07 7.58 -12.65
C ASP A 214 -13.78 6.06 -12.64
N ARG A 215 -12.52 5.63 -12.79
CA ARG A 215 -12.15 4.19 -12.74
C ARG A 215 -11.87 3.65 -11.34
N VAL A 216 -11.87 4.50 -10.30
CA VAL A 216 -11.58 4.08 -8.92
C VAL A 216 -12.74 4.51 -8.03
N ARG A 217 -13.27 3.59 -7.24
CA ARG A 217 -14.34 3.83 -6.26
C ARG A 217 -14.03 3.14 -4.94
N SER A 218 -14.66 3.57 -3.85
CA SER A 218 -14.37 3.06 -2.51
C SER A 218 -15.64 2.70 -1.75
N LEU A 219 -15.56 1.67 -0.90
CA LEU A 219 -16.69 1.16 -0.13
C LEU A 219 -16.94 1.96 1.17
N SER A 220 -15.96 2.71 1.66
CA SER A 220 -15.96 3.30 3.00
C SER A 220 -15.19 4.63 3.10
N GLY A 221 -15.46 5.37 4.19
CA GLY A 221 -14.73 6.57 4.59
C GLY A 221 -14.71 7.74 3.62
N ARG A 222 -13.69 8.59 3.77
CA ARG A 222 -13.44 9.77 2.93
C ARG A 222 -13.10 9.41 1.49
N THR A 223 -12.41 8.29 1.26
CA THR A 223 -12.17 7.82 -0.10
C THR A 223 -13.49 7.56 -0.83
N ARG A 224 -14.53 7.05 -0.17
CA ARG A 224 -15.87 6.93 -0.76
C ARG A 224 -16.48 8.29 -1.06
N GLU A 225 -16.32 9.28 -0.17
CA GLU A 225 -16.81 10.65 -0.41
C GLU A 225 -16.12 11.29 -1.62
N TRP A 226 -14.81 11.07 -1.78
CA TRP A 226 -14.05 11.68 -2.87
C TRP A 226 -14.24 10.95 -4.20
N LEU A 227 -14.31 9.62 -4.18
CA LEU A 227 -14.28 8.77 -5.38
C LEU A 227 -15.64 8.23 -5.78
N GLY A 228 -16.64 8.31 -4.89
CA GLY A 228 -17.92 7.64 -5.03
C GLY A 228 -17.86 6.17 -4.60
N GLU A 229 -19.05 5.61 -4.40
CA GLU A 229 -19.26 4.19 -4.10
C GLU A 229 -19.53 3.40 -5.38
N PRO A 230 -18.99 2.17 -5.55
CA PRO A 230 -19.38 1.33 -6.68
C PRO A 230 -20.88 1.05 -6.66
N ASN A 231 -21.51 0.99 -7.82
CA ASN A 231 -22.91 0.62 -7.99
C ASN A 231 -23.07 -0.30 -9.21
N ALA A 232 -24.24 -0.93 -9.37
CA ALA A 232 -24.46 -1.90 -10.45
C ALA A 232 -24.18 -1.34 -11.85
N GLY A 233 -24.60 -0.10 -12.13
CA GLY A 233 -24.37 0.56 -13.42
C GLY A 233 -22.88 0.78 -13.69
N TRP A 234 -22.12 1.17 -12.66
CA TRP A 234 -20.68 1.33 -12.77
C TRP A 234 -19.96 0.00 -12.91
N LEU A 235 -20.34 -1.04 -12.14
CA LEU A 235 -19.71 -2.36 -12.15
C LEU A 235 -19.98 -3.18 -13.42
N GLY A 236 -21.09 -2.90 -14.11
CA GLY A 236 -21.56 -3.73 -15.23
C GLY A 236 -22.16 -5.07 -14.81
N TYR A 237 -22.45 -5.25 -13.51
CA TYR A 237 -23.16 -6.41 -12.97
C TYR A 237 -23.99 -6.04 -11.75
N ALA A 238 -24.98 -6.88 -11.40
CA ALA A 238 -25.89 -6.62 -10.29
C ALA A 238 -25.15 -6.58 -8.94
N TRP A 239 -25.28 -5.45 -8.24
CA TRP A 239 -24.80 -5.24 -6.88
C TRP A 239 -25.54 -4.07 -6.21
N PRO A 240 -25.93 -4.17 -4.92
CA PRO A 240 -25.83 -5.35 -4.04
C PRO A 240 -26.68 -6.53 -4.57
N PRO A 241 -26.40 -7.77 -4.16
CA PRO A 241 -27.25 -8.90 -4.51
C PRO A 241 -28.67 -8.62 -4.00
N LYS A 242 -29.69 -8.95 -4.80
CA LYS A 242 -31.07 -8.93 -4.32
C LYS A 242 -31.18 -9.93 -3.16
N GLU A 243 -31.72 -9.48 -2.04
CA GLU A 243 -32.06 -10.35 -0.89
C GLU A 243 -33.05 -11.45 -1.29
#